data_AF-A0A6B3D0U5-F1
#
_entry.id   AF-A0A6B3D0U5-F1
#
_cell.length_a   1.000
_cell.length_b   1.000
_cell.length_c   1.000
_cell.angle_alpha   90.00
_cell.angle_beta   90.00
_cell.angle_gamma   90.00
#
_symmetry.space_group_name_H-M   'P 1'
#
loop_
_entity.id
_entity.type
_entity.pdbx_description
1 polymer ?
#
loop_
_entity_poly.entity_id
_entity_poly.type
_entity_poly.pdbx_seq_one_letter_code
_entity_poly.pdbx_strand_id
1 'polypeptide(L)'
;VRAGVSLKAALKVALAADTVSIAVMELIDNGIVALVPGALDAHLSDGLFWYALLGGLALAFVITTPVNKWMIGRGKGHAVVHAYH
;
A
#
# COMPACT_ATOMS: atom_id res chain seq x y z
N VAL A 1 -3.72 -0.87 -25.81
CA VAL A 1 -3.88 -1.19 -24.37
C VAL A 1 -4.91 -0.23 -23.76
N ARG A 2 -6.20 -0.58 -23.78
CA ARG A 2 -7.21 0.12 -22.98
C ARG A 2 -7.86 -0.95 -22.11
N ALA A 3 -7.41 -1.04 -20.86
CA ALA A 3 -8.10 -1.84 -19.86
C ALA A 3 -9.56 -1.35 -19.84
N GLY A 4 -10.53 -2.25 -19.97
CA GLY A 4 -11.97 -1.96 -20.07
C GLY A 4 -12.59 -1.36 -18.80
N VAL A 5 -11.93 -0.37 -18.19
CA VAL A 5 -12.34 0.34 -16.99
C VAL A 5 -12.75 1.74 -17.44
N SER A 6 -13.97 2.16 -17.10
CA SER A 6 -14.41 3.53 -17.37
C SER A 6 -13.52 4.53 -16.60
N LEU A 7 -13.28 5.70 -17.17
CA LEU A 7 -12.47 6.75 -16.54
C LEU A 7 -12.91 7.04 -15.09
N LYS A 8 -14.23 7.03 -14.84
CA LYS A 8 -14.83 7.20 -13.51
C LYS A 8 -14.48 6.07 -12.55
N ALA A 9 -14.46 4.82 -13.02
CA ALA A 9 -14.06 3.68 -12.19
C ALA A 9 -12.56 3.71 -11.90
N ALA A 10 -11.72 4.05 -12.89
CA ALA A 10 -10.29 4.22 -12.70
C ALA A 10 -9.97 5.32 -11.68
N LEU A 11 -10.66 6.46 -11.77
CA LEU A 11 -10.48 7.58 -10.84
C LEU A 11 -10.84 7.22 -9.39
N LYS A 12 -11.94 6.49 -9.18
CA LYS A 12 -12.34 6.01 -7.84
C LYS A 12 -11.32 5.03 -7.26
N VAL A 13 -10.81 4.11 -8.08
CA VAL A 13 -9.80 3.16 -7.66
C VAL A 13 -8.50 3.89 -7.32
N ALA A 14 -8.07 4.86 -8.12
CA ALA A 14 -6.87 5.66 -7.82
C ALA A 14 -7.02 6.41 -6.49
N LEU A 15 -8.11 7.17 -6.30
CA LEU A 15 -8.33 7.94 -5.07
C LEU A 15 -8.43 7.05 -3.82
N ALA A 16 -9.08 5.88 -3.93
CA ALA A 16 -9.12 4.94 -2.83
C ALA A 16 -7.73 4.35 -2.52
N ALA A 17 -6.92 4.10 -3.55
CA ALA A 17 -5.57 3.55 -3.38
C ALA A 17 -4.66 4.59 -2.72
N ASP A 18 -4.74 5.85 -3.16
CA ASP A 18 -3.98 6.95 -2.59
C ASP A 18 -4.36 7.16 -1.12
N THR A 19 -5.66 7.14 -0.79
CA THR A 19 -6.13 7.31 0.59
C THR A 19 -5.61 6.20 1.50
N VAL A 20 -5.70 4.94 1.05
CA VAL A 20 -5.19 3.81 1.84
C VAL A 20 -3.68 3.87 1.96
N SER A 21 -2.97 4.27 0.90
CA SER A 21 -1.51 4.37 0.93
C SER A 21 -1.05 5.44 1.94
N ILE A 22 -1.70 6.60 1.97
CA ILE A 22 -1.43 7.66 2.96
C ILE A 22 -1.71 7.16 4.37
N ALA A 23 -2.87 6.55 4.61
CA ALA A 23 -3.23 6.04 5.93
C ALA A 23 -2.23 4.99 6.44
N VAL A 24 -1.71 4.14 5.54
CA VAL A 24 -0.71 3.13 5.89
C VAL A 24 0.65 3.78 6.17
N MET A 25 1.10 4.74 5.36
CA MET A 25 2.33 5.49 5.63
C MET A 25 2.27 6.15 7.00
N GLU A 26 1.22 6.92 7.27
CA GLU A 26 1.05 7.61 8.54
C GLU A 26 1.00 6.63 9.72
N LEU A 27 0.30 5.51 9.59
CA LEU A 27 0.21 4.52 10.66
C LEU A 27 1.58 3.89 10.96
N ILE A 28 2.33 3.55 9.92
CA ILE A 28 3.64 2.90 10.06
C ILE A 28 4.63 3.90 10.63
N ASP A 29 4.72 5.10 10.07
CA ASP A 29 5.70 6.11 10.48
C ASP A 29 5.45 6.57 11.91
N ASN A 30 4.20 6.91 12.25
CA ASN A 30 3.84 7.28 13.62
C ASN A 30 3.95 6.09 14.58
N GLY A 31 3.65 4.87 14.13
CA GLY A 31 3.80 3.65 14.90
C GLY A 31 5.26 3.35 15.26
N ILE A 32 6.18 3.52 14.30
CA ILE A 32 7.63 3.37 14.52
C ILE A 32 8.10 4.41 15.54
N VAL A 33 7.73 5.67 15.36
CA VAL A 33 8.11 6.74 16.31
C VAL A 33 7.56 6.45 17.71
N ALA A 34 6.32 5.97 17.82
CA ALA A 34 5.67 5.70 19.11
C ALA A 34 6.23 4.46 19.81
N LEU A 35 6.61 3.42 19.07
CA LEU A 35 6.96 2.11 19.61
C LEU A 35 8.47 1.84 19.68
N VAL A 36 9.28 2.61 18.95
CA VAL A 36 10.74 2.42 18.86
C VAL A 36 11.46 3.60 19.51
N PRO A 37 11.91 3.46 20.77
CA PRO A 37 12.69 4.49 21.45
C PRO A 37 13.98 4.79 20.68
N GLY A 38 14.31 6.07 20.52
CA GLY A 38 15.50 6.51 19.78
C GLY A 38 15.38 6.41 18.25
N ALA A 39 14.20 6.08 17.71
CA ALA A 39 13.99 6.05 16.25
C ALA A 39 14.24 7.41 15.58
N LEU A 40 13.91 8.51 16.27
CA LEU A 40 14.14 9.86 15.77
C LEU A 40 15.63 10.28 15.82
N ASP A 41 16.41 9.65 16.70
CA ASP A 41 17.83 9.95 16.91
C ASP A 41 18.75 9.01 16.13
N ALA A 42 18.19 7.99 15.47
CA ALA A 42 18.97 6.99 14.73
C ALA A 42 19.57 7.56 13.45
N HIS A 43 20.90 7.45 13.32
CA HIS A 43 21.66 7.88 12.15
C HIS A 43 21.91 6.70 11.19
N LEU A 44 22.41 7.01 9.98
CA LEU A 44 22.71 6.00 8.95
C LEU A 44 23.75 4.94 9.38
N SER A 45 24.59 5.28 10.36
CA SER A 45 25.56 4.36 10.98
C SER A 45 24.93 3.32 11.91
N ASP A 46 23.68 3.55 12.31
CA ASP A 46 23.05 2.78 13.36
C ASP A 46 22.22 1.63 12.77
N GLY A 47 22.38 0.43 13.30
CA GLY A 47 21.58 -0.72 12.87
C GLY A 47 20.08 -0.50 13.07
N LEU A 48 19.70 0.29 14.08
CA LEU A 48 18.31 0.65 14.36
C LEU A 48 17.64 1.36 13.17
N PHE A 49 18.35 2.25 12.49
CA PHE A 49 17.85 2.94 11.30
C PHE A 49 17.45 1.94 10.21
N TRP A 50 18.35 1.01 9.91
CA TRP A 50 18.13 0.01 8.85
C TRP A 50 17.04 -0.99 9.21
N TYR A 51 16.98 -1.44 10.47
CA TYR A 51 15.90 -2.35 10.90
C TYR A 51 14.53 -1.66 10.91
N ALA A 52 14.45 -0.40 11.34
CA ALA A 52 13.21 0.38 11.28
C ALA A 52 12.75 0.58 9.83
N LEU A 53 13.66 0.93 8.92
CA LEU A 53 13.37 1.09 7.49
C LEU A 53 12.90 -0.23 6.85
N LEU A 54 13.61 -1.33 7.10
CA LEU A 54 13.25 -2.64 6.57
C LEU A 54 11.90 -3.12 7.13
N GLY A 55 11.68 -2.91 8.44
CA GLY A 55 10.42 -3.23 9.12
C GLY A 55 9.24 -2.46 8.56
N GLY A 56 9.41 -1.14 8.37
CA GLY A 56 8.40 -0.29 7.75
C GLY A 56 8.06 -0.72 6.32
N LEU A 57 9.07 -1.00 5.50
CA LEU A 57 8.88 -1.51 4.13
C LEU A 57 8.14 -2.86 4.10
N ALA A 58 8.53 -3.80 4.97
CA ALA A 58 7.89 -5.11 5.05
C ALA A 58 6.41 -4.98 5.47
N LEU A 59 6.12 -4.15 6.47
CA LEU A 59 4.76 -3.91 6.95
C LEU A 59 3.91 -3.22 5.87
N ALA A 60 4.45 -2.21 5.20
CA ALA A 60 3.79 -1.54 4.08
C ALA A 60 3.46 -2.52 2.96
N PHE A 61 4.40 -3.41 2.59
CA PHE A 61 4.19 -4.42 1.55
C PHE A 61 3.08 -5.41 1.93
N VAL A 62 3.09 -5.89 3.18
CA VAL A 62 2.07 -6.83 3.70
C VAL A 62 0.67 -6.22 3.68
N ILE A 63 0.53 -4.92 3.93
CA ILE A 63 -0.77 -4.24 3.94
C ILE A 63 -1.21 -3.84 2.52
N THR A 64 -0.32 -3.24 1.73
CA THR A 64 -0.67 -2.67 0.41
C THR A 64 -0.92 -3.74 -0.64
N THR A 65 -0.22 -4.89 -0.60
CA THR A 65 -0.41 -6.00 -1.55
C THR A 65 -1.85 -6.55 -1.54
N PRO A 66 -2.46 -6.94 -0.41
CA PRO A 66 -3.84 -7.41 -0.37
C PRO A 66 -4.85 -6.30 -0.69
N VAL A 67 -4.58 -5.04 -0.29
CA VAL A 67 -5.41 -3.89 -0.66
C VAL A 67 -5.45 -3.72 -2.17
N ASN A 68 -4.30 -3.66 -2.84
CA ASN A 68 -4.22 -3.55 -4.29
C ASN A 68 -4.92 -4.72 -4.98
N LYS A 69 -4.72 -5.95 -4.49
CA LYS A 69 -5.39 -7.15 -5.01
C LYS A 69 -6.92 -7.04 -4.90
N TRP A 70 -7.43 -6.59 -3.76
CA TRP A 70 -8.86 -6.44 -3.52
C TRP A 70 -9.48 -5.33 -4.39
N MET A 71 -8.78 -4.20 -4.54
CA MET A 71 -9.21 -3.10 -5.39
C MET A 71 -9.26 -3.49 -6.87
N ILE A 72 -8.26 -4.24 -7.34
CA ILE A 72 -8.26 -4.82 -8.69
C ILE A 72 -9.42 -5.82 -8.84
N GLY A 73 -9.65 -6.68 -7.84
CA GLY A 73 -10.77 -7.62 -7.82
C GLY A 73 -12.15 -6.95 -7.90
N ARG A 74 -12.33 -5.80 -7.22
CA ARG A 74 -13.55 -4.99 -7.33
C ARG A 74 -13.68 -4.23 -8.65
N GLY A 75 -12.58 -3.97 -9.36
CA GLY A 75 -12.57 -3.31 -10.67
C GLY A 75 -12.56 -4.25 -11.88
N LYS A 76 -12.32 -5.57 -11.71
CA LYS A 76 -12.12 -6.53 -12.81
C LYS A 76 -12.69 -7.95 -12.57
N GLY A 77 -13.76 -8.10 -11.79
CA GLY A 77 -14.37 -9.42 -11.57
C GLY A 77 -15.19 -10.02 -12.74
N HIS A 78 -15.70 -9.22 -13.68
CA HIS A 78 -16.78 -9.70 -14.58
C HIS A 78 -16.57 -9.52 -16.09
N ALA A 79 -15.39 -9.13 -16.56
CA ALA A 79 -15.16 -8.97 -18.01
C ALA A 79 -13.86 -9.59 -18.55
N VAL A 80 -13.06 -10.29 -17.74
CA VAL A 80 -11.70 -10.66 -18.16
C VAL A 80 -11.37 -12.15 -18.11
N VAL A 81 -12.27 -13.07 -17.71
CA VAL A 81 -11.87 -14.49 -17.87
C VAL A 81 -12.91 -15.51 -18.35
N HIS A 82 -14.21 -15.48 -18.02
CA HIS A 82 -15.07 -16.59 -18.46
C HIS A 82 -16.52 -16.19 -18.72
N ALA A 83 -16.90 -15.98 -20.00
CA ALA A 83 -18.31 -16.06 -20.43
C ALA A 83 -18.59 -16.20 -21.96
N TYR A 84 -17.60 -16.36 -22.86
CA TYR A 84 -17.87 -16.68 -24.28
C TYR A 84 -16.77 -17.57 -24.89
N HIS A 85 -16.53 -18.71 -24.26
CA HIS A 85 -16.34 -19.95 -25.02
C HIS A 85 -17.67 -20.68 -24.98
#